data_AF-A0AAD9GNI7-F1
#
_entry.id   AF-A0AAD9GNI7-F1
#
_cell.length_a   1.000
_cell.length_b   1.000
_cell.length_c   1.000
_cell.angle_alpha   90.00
_cell.angle_beta   90.00
_cell.angle_gamma   90.00
#
_symmetry.space_group_name_H-M   'P 1'
#
loop_
_entity.id
_entity.type
_entity.pdbx_description
1 polymer ?
#
loop_
_entity_poly.entity_id
_entity_poly.type
_entity_poly.pdbx_seq_one_letter_code
_entity_poly.pdbx_strand_id
1 'polypeptide(L)'
;MRSYGGPTVMQTGEQPEPELRGPKDVVVKVHAVALNPIDYKRRQGVLKMLLAETWPHIVGYDFSGVVTSCGDDVSKFAKGDEVFGMLPHDNNGALADFIVVKADYIAKKPTNLTHVEAAALPLVAQTALQSFRLGELAENKKVLITGGAGGVGSIAIQIAKNVFKAQTVATTASTKKLERMRLLGADEVVDYGHERFERELAEYDFALDCTGEARQCFECVTRGGTVVSISETPTWKSLSSDGNLQGMSVSYFLGAILDCLSSSVTRRARQTQITYEFLFSVADGAIMDEIRELAEQRIITPVVDKVFPFEKAEMAMEYLEAGHAMGKVVMQLVDATKAS
;
A
#
# COMPACT_ATOMS: atom_id res chain seq x y z
N MET A 1 20.29 -0.35 3.84
CA MET A 1 20.62 -1.55 4.65
C MET A 1 21.61 -2.44 3.90
N ARG A 2 22.50 -3.14 4.61
CA ARG A 2 23.53 -4.06 4.03
C ARG A 2 23.31 -5.53 4.38
N SER A 3 22.36 -5.81 5.26
CA SER A 3 21.92 -7.14 5.67
C SER A 3 20.49 -7.04 6.19
N TYR A 4 19.82 -8.18 6.32
CA TYR A 4 18.57 -8.26 7.07
C TYR A 4 18.81 -8.03 8.56
N GLY A 5 17.79 -7.58 9.30
CA GLY A 5 17.85 -7.46 10.75
C GLY A 5 16.76 -6.57 11.37
N GLY A 6 17.04 -6.00 12.55
CA GLY A 6 16.23 -4.98 13.24
C GLY A 6 16.54 -3.55 12.76
N PRO A 7 15.82 -2.50 13.21
CA PRO A 7 15.93 -1.14 12.67
C PRO A 7 17.38 -0.62 12.59
N THR A 8 18.21 -1.03 13.54
CA THR A 8 19.65 -0.73 13.66
C THR A 8 20.51 -1.15 12.45
N VAL A 9 20.01 -2.00 11.53
CA VAL A 9 20.71 -2.34 10.27
C VAL A 9 20.57 -1.25 9.19
N MET A 10 19.73 -0.26 9.43
CA MET A 10 19.63 0.92 8.58
C MET A 10 20.81 1.86 8.84
N GLN A 11 21.39 2.34 7.75
CA GLN A 11 22.51 3.26 7.76
C GLN A 11 22.27 4.29 6.66
N THR A 12 22.54 5.56 6.96
CA THR A 12 22.65 6.60 5.96
C THR A 12 24.04 6.53 5.33
N GLY A 13 24.15 6.90 4.07
CA GLY A 13 25.41 6.93 3.36
C GLY A 13 25.24 7.42 1.94
N GLU A 14 26.32 7.92 1.37
CA GLU A 14 26.34 8.37 -0.02
C GLU A 14 26.11 7.20 -0.97
N GLN A 15 25.40 7.48 -2.06
CA GLN A 15 25.18 6.58 -3.18
C GLN A 15 25.63 7.27 -4.47
N PRO A 16 25.99 6.52 -5.52
CA PRO A 16 26.21 7.11 -6.83
C PRO A 16 25.00 7.93 -7.27
N GLU A 17 25.25 9.07 -7.92
CA GLU A 17 24.18 9.88 -8.49
C GLU A 17 23.35 9.03 -9.46
N PRO A 18 22.01 9.07 -9.39
CA PRO A 18 21.19 8.24 -10.25
C PRO A 18 21.29 8.68 -11.71
N GLU A 19 21.73 7.74 -12.56
CA GLU A 19 21.73 7.89 -14.01
C GLU A 19 20.48 7.26 -14.61
N LEU A 20 19.99 7.84 -15.71
CA LEU A 20 18.96 7.23 -16.55
C LEU A 20 19.50 5.90 -17.11
N ARG A 21 18.84 4.79 -16.80
CA ARG A 21 19.25 3.44 -17.24
C ARG A 21 18.49 2.98 -18.48
N GLY A 22 17.34 3.59 -18.75
CA GLY A 22 16.49 3.29 -19.89
C GLY A 22 15.74 4.51 -20.43
N PRO A 23 15.17 4.40 -21.63
CA PRO A 23 14.56 5.54 -22.33
C PRO A 23 13.26 6.02 -21.68
N LYS A 24 12.63 5.18 -20.84
CA LYS A 24 11.42 5.51 -20.07
C LYS A 24 11.69 5.95 -18.63
N ASP A 25 12.95 6.05 -18.24
CA ASP A 25 13.32 6.40 -16.87
C ASP A 25 13.11 7.90 -16.62
N VAL A 26 12.82 8.21 -15.37
CA VAL A 26 12.68 9.57 -14.85
C VAL A 26 13.51 9.63 -13.58
N VAL A 27 14.40 10.63 -13.49
CA VAL A 27 15.10 10.93 -12.24
C VAL A 27 14.26 11.93 -11.46
N VAL A 28 13.99 11.61 -10.20
CA VAL A 28 13.18 12.42 -9.30
C VAL A 28 14.01 12.79 -8.09
N LYS A 29 14.09 14.08 -7.79
CA LYS A 29 14.54 14.58 -6.48
C LYS A 29 13.40 14.36 -5.48
N VAL A 30 13.63 13.50 -4.50
CA VAL A 30 12.59 13.09 -3.55
C VAL A 30 12.41 14.14 -2.47
N HIS A 31 11.16 14.52 -2.21
CA HIS A 31 10.80 15.49 -1.17
C HIS A 31 10.19 14.80 0.05
N ALA A 32 9.41 13.75 -0.17
CA ALA A 32 8.81 12.94 0.89
C ALA A 32 8.69 11.47 0.49
N VAL A 33 8.74 10.59 1.50
CA VAL A 33 8.63 9.13 1.34
C VAL A 33 7.68 8.60 2.40
N ALA A 34 6.67 7.81 2.03
CA ALA A 34 5.82 7.16 3.03
C ALA A 34 6.26 5.73 3.29
N LEU A 35 6.32 5.36 4.56
CA LEU A 35 6.70 4.04 5.01
C LEU A 35 5.47 3.12 5.07
N ASN A 36 5.71 1.84 4.80
CA ASN A 36 4.72 0.79 4.69
C ASN A 36 5.16 -0.47 5.42
N PRO A 37 4.22 -1.34 5.86
CA PRO A 37 4.59 -2.60 6.48
C PRO A 37 5.51 -3.49 5.63
N ILE A 38 5.39 -3.42 4.31
CA ILE A 38 6.29 -4.13 3.39
C ILE A 38 7.76 -3.69 3.55
N ASP A 39 8.03 -2.44 3.91
CA ASP A 39 9.38 -1.92 4.06
C ASP A 39 10.13 -2.62 5.20
N TYR A 40 9.52 -2.69 6.38
CA TYR A 40 10.13 -3.39 7.51
C TYR A 40 10.11 -4.91 7.31
N LYS A 41 9.07 -5.49 6.68
CA LYS A 41 9.03 -6.94 6.37
C LYS A 41 10.16 -7.33 5.41
N ARG A 42 10.47 -6.49 4.42
CA ARG A 42 11.61 -6.68 3.51
C ARG A 42 12.93 -6.54 4.29
N ARG A 43 13.07 -5.51 5.13
CA ARG A 43 14.24 -5.29 6.01
C ARG A 43 14.51 -6.45 6.98
N GLN A 44 13.46 -7.08 7.50
CA GLN A 44 13.55 -8.25 8.40
C GLN A 44 13.80 -9.56 7.64
N GLY A 45 13.73 -9.57 6.30
CA GLY A 45 13.95 -10.75 5.47
C GLY A 45 12.74 -11.69 5.39
N VAL A 46 11.54 -11.23 5.78
CA VAL A 46 10.29 -12.01 5.67
C VAL A 46 9.98 -12.36 4.21
N LEU A 47 10.35 -11.47 3.28
CA LEU A 47 10.07 -11.61 1.85
C LEU A 47 11.26 -12.15 1.03
N LYS A 48 12.35 -12.60 1.67
CA LYS A 48 13.60 -12.99 0.98
C LYS A 48 13.48 -14.14 -0.03
N MET A 49 12.42 -14.94 0.08
CA MET A 49 12.13 -16.03 -0.86
C MET A 49 11.36 -15.55 -2.09
N LEU A 50 10.74 -14.36 -2.00
CA LEU A 50 9.92 -13.75 -3.06
C LEU A 50 10.63 -12.61 -3.77
N LEU A 51 11.50 -11.89 -3.05
CA LEU A 51 12.25 -10.74 -3.55
C LEU A 51 13.73 -11.04 -3.43
N ALA A 52 14.41 -11.10 -4.58
CA ALA A 52 15.85 -11.18 -4.61
C ALA A 52 16.43 -9.85 -4.12
N GLU A 53 17.32 -9.89 -3.13
CA GLU A 53 17.91 -8.69 -2.58
C GLU A 53 19.29 -8.41 -3.17
N THR A 54 19.54 -7.14 -3.49
CA THR A 54 20.87 -6.66 -3.87
C THR A 54 21.36 -5.67 -2.83
N TRP A 55 22.58 -5.90 -2.34
CA TRP A 55 23.14 -5.09 -1.26
C TRP A 55 24.12 -4.05 -1.82
N PRO A 56 24.11 -2.80 -1.30
CA PRO A 56 23.17 -2.25 -0.32
C PRO A 56 21.78 -1.99 -0.91
N HIS A 57 20.74 -2.21 -0.10
CA HIS A 57 19.34 -1.94 -0.46
C HIS A 57 18.80 -0.70 0.25
N ILE A 58 18.08 0.15 -0.48
CA ILE A 58 17.40 1.34 0.05
C ILE A 58 15.93 0.97 0.28
N VAL A 59 15.34 1.38 1.41
CA VAL A 59 13.94 1.06 1.77
C VAL A 59 12.98 2.17 1.33
N GLY A 60 11.67 1.92 1.40
CA GLY A 60 10.62 2.89 1.05
C GLY A 60 10.09 2.63 -0.36
N TYR A 61 8.76 2.58 -0.50
CA TYR A 61 8.10 2.38 -1.79
C TYR A 61 7.45 3.66 -2.33
N ASP A 62 6.74 4.37 -1.46
CA ASP A 62 5.95 5.53 -1.83
C ASP A 62 6.81 6.79 -1.79
N PHE A 63 6.65 7.66 -2.78
CA PHE A 63 7.36 8.93 -2.79
C PHE A 63 6.54 10.05 -3.43
N SER A 64 6.97 11.28 -3.15
CA SER A 64 6.65 12.45 -3.94
C SER A 64 7.87 13.36 -4.04
N GLY A 65 8.05 13.99 -5.20
CA GLY A 65 9.24 14.77 -5.50
C GLY A 65 9.13 15.56 -6.80
N VAL A 66 10.27 16.03 -7.30
CA VAL A 66 10.37 16.88 -8.50
C VAL A 66 11.26 16.21 -9.55
N VAL A 67 10.80 16.17 -10.79
CA VAL A 67 11.56 15.61 -11.91
C VAL A 67 12.81 16.46 -12.19
N THR A 68 13.97 15.81 -12.28
CA THR A 68 15.26 16.46 -12.59
C THR A 68 15.76 16.13 -14.00
N SER A 69 15.48 14.94 -14.50
CA SER A 69 15.75 14.51 -15.86
C SER A 69 14.79 13.40 -16.31
N CYS A 70 14.66 13.26 -17.62
CA CYS A 70 13.80 12.28 -18.28
C CYS A 70 14.61 11.55 -19.36
N GLY A 71 14.32 10.27 -19.57
CA GLY A 71 14.79 9.52 -20.74
C GLY A 71 14.09 9.96 -22.03
N ASP A 72 14.68 9.59 -23.16
CA ASP A 72 14.27 10.07 -24.49
C ASP A 72 12.83 9.70 -24.90
N ASP A 73 12.29 8.60 -24.36
CA ASP A 73 10.92 8.13 -24.65
C ASP A 73 9.87 8.67 -23.66
N VAL A 74 10.27 9.53 -22.71
CA VAL A 74 9.36 10.13 -21.74
C VAL A 74 8.79 11.44 -22.28
N SER A 75 7.51 11.43 -22.62
CA SER A 75 6.76 12.63 -23.06
C SER A 75 5.76 13.17 -22.03
N LYS A 76 5.36 12.34 -21.06
CA LYS A 76 4.35 12.70 -20.04
C LYS A 76 4.88 13.70 -18.99
N PHE A 77 6.20 13.74 -18.80
CA PHE A 77 6.85 14.52 -17.75
C PHE A 77 8.02 15.35 -18.29
N ALA A 78 8.23 16.51 -17.70
CA ALA A 78 9.37 17.38 -17.96
C ALA A 78 10.10 17.74 -16.66
N LYS A 79 11.36 18.18 -16.78
CA LYS A 79 12.11 18.72 -15.65
C LYS A 79 11.33 19.83 -14.95
N GLY A 80 11.23 19.74 -13.63
CA GLY A 80 10.46 20.67 -12.79
C GLY A 80 9.03 20.22 -12.50
N ASP A 81 8.51 19.19 -13.17
CA ASP A 81 7.21 18.62 -12.81
C ASP A 81 7.25 18.02 -11.40
N GLU A 82 6.24 18.34 -10.58
CA GLU A 82 6.00 17.64 -9.32
C GLU A 82 5.30 16.31 -9.60
N VAL A 83 5.84 15.22 -9.07
CA VAL A 83 5.35 13.85 -9.29
C VAL A 83 5.21 13.08 -7.99
N PHE A 84 4.43 12.00 -8.04
CA PHE A 84 4.26 11.04 -6.95
C PHE A 84 4.00 9.64 -7.52
N GLY A 85 4.29 8.62 -6.73
CA GLY A 85 4.13 7.23 -7.17
C GLY A 85 4.66 6.22 -6.17
N MET A 86 4.54 4.95 -6.58
CA MET A 86 5.07 3.79 -5.87
C MET A 86 6.12 3.13 -6.75
N LEU A 87 7.27 2.78 -6.18
CA LEU A 87 8.29 1.99 -6.88
C LEU A 87 7.84 0.52 -7.05
N PRO A 88 8.25 -0.18 -8.13
CA PRO A 88 8.03 -1.61 -8.26
C PRO A 88 8.94 -2.40 -7.30
N HIS A 89 8.65 -3.69 -7.07
CA HIS A 89 9.32 -4.47 -6.02
C HIS A 89 10.77 -4.86 -6.32
N ASP A 90 11.20 -4.84 -7.58
CA ASP A 90 12.59 -5.03 -8.01
C ASP A 90 13.45 -3.77 -7.91
N ASN A 91 12.89 -2.60 -7.55
CA ASN A 91 13.66 -1.38 -7.42
C ASN A 91 14.36 -1.26 -6.04
N ASN A 92 15.47 -0.50 -6.02
CA ASN A 92 15.91 0.13 -4.78
C ASN A 92 14.86 1.16 -4.34
N GLY A 93 14.61 1.24 -3.05
CA GLY A 93 13.56 2.07 -2.46
C GLY A 93 13.82 3.57 -2.50
N ALA A 94 12.80 4.32 -2.08
CA ALA A 94 12.69 5.75 -2.26
C ALA A 94 13.26 6.60 -1.13
N LEU A 95 13.72 6.00 -0.03
CA LEU A 95 14.35 6.72 1.08
C LEU A 95 15.79 7.15 0.74
N ALA A 96 15.91 8.00 -0.28
CA ALA A 96 17.12 8.57 -0.83
C ALA A 96 16.82 9.96 -1.44
N ASP A 97 17.83 10.82 -1.55
CA ASP A 97 17.65 12.17 -2.11
C ASP A 97 17.14 12.18 -3.56
N PHE A 98 17.51 11.15 -4.31
CA PHE A 98 17.11 10.96 -5.70
C PHE A 98 16.79 9.50 -5.98
N ILE A 99 15.85 9.27 -6.89
CA ILE A 99 15.47 7.95 -7.38
C ILE A 99 15.40 7.93 -8.89
N VAL A 100 15.49 6.73 -9.46
CA VAL A 100 15.12 6.45 -10.85
C VAL A 100 13.86 5.61 -10.86
N VAL A 101 12.85 6.04 -11.61
CA VAL A 101 11.57 5.34 -11.75
C VAL A 101 11.10 5.42 -13.20
N LYS A 102 10.43 4.38 -13.69
CA LYS A 102 9.82 4.44 -15.03
C LYS A 102 8.62 5.39 -15.02
N ALA A 103 8.46 6.18 -16.08
CA ALA A 103 7.31 7.05 -16.28
C ALA A 103 5.96 6.30 -16.17
N ASP A 104 5.96 5.00 -16.48
CA ASP A 104 4.79 4.11 -16.43
C ASP A 104 4.28 3.82 -15.00
N TYR A 105 4.99 4.22 -13.94
CA TYR A 105 4.64 3.95 -12.54
C TYR A 105 4.28 5.20 -11.71
N ILE A 106 4.27 6.37 -12.36
CA ILE A 106 4.11 7.66 -11.66
C ILE A 106 3.04 8.52 -12.33
N ALA A 107 2.56 9.49 -11.55
CA ALA A 107 1.66 10.54 -12.03
C ALA A 107 2.13 11.91 -11.54
N LYS A 108 1.55 12.97 -12.11
CA LYS A 108 1.76 14.34 -11.60
C LYS A 108 1.19 14.45 -10.18
N LYS A 109 1.88 15.13 -9.28
CA LYS A 109 1.40 15.35 -7.90
C LYS A 109 0.06 16.09 -7.95
N PRO A 110 -0.94 15.70 -7.13
CA PRO A 110 -2.14 16.51 -6.93
C PRO A 110 -1.75 17.93 -6.55
N THR A 111 -2.28 18.91 -7.28
CA THR A 111 -1.90 20.32 -7.12
C THR A 111 -2.37 20.90 -5.78
N ASN A 112 -3.40 20.31 -5.18
CA ASN A 112 -3.97 20.70 -3.89
C ASN A 112 -3.30 20.03 -2.67
N LEU A 113 -2.28 19.18 -2.86
CA LEU A 113 -1.60 18.48 -1.78
C LEU A 113 -0.13 18.87 -1.67
N THR A 114 0.40 18.85 -0.45
CA THR A 114 1.84 18.90 -0.18
C THR A 114 2.53 17.60 -0.62
N HIS A 115 3.86 17.59 -0.75
CA HIS A 115 4.61 16.36 -1.02
C HIS A 115 4.42 15.30 0.08
N VAL A 116 4.33 15.71 1.35
CA VAL A 116 4.08 14.80 2.48
C VAL A 116 2.74 14.10 2.33
N GLU A 117 1.70 14.86 2.03
CA GLU A 117 0.35 14.33 1.80
C GLU A 117 0.27 13.46 0.54
N ALA A 118 0.90 13.89 -0.56
CA ALA A 118 0.92 13.13 -1.80
C ALA A 118 1.68 11.80 -1.64
N ALA A 119 2.82 11.79 -0.96
CA ALA A 119 3.58 10.56 -0.70
C ALA A 119 2.80 9.55 0.15
N ALA A 120 1.78 9.98 0.90
CA ALA A 120 0.97 9.09 1.74
C ALA A 120 -0.06 8.25 0.96
N LEU A 121 -0.31 8.55 -0.32
CA LEU A 121 -1.37 7.92 -1.12
C LEU A 121 -0.98 6.68 -1.95
N PRO A 122 0.19 6.59 -2.61
CA PRO A 122 0.42 5.66 -3.73
C PRO A 122 0.09 4.20 -3.42
N LEU A 123 0.85 3.53 -2.55
CA LEU A 123 0.62 2.11 -2.25
C LEU A 123 -0.79 1.86 -1.70
N VAL A 124 -1.25 2.70 -0.78
CA VAL A 124 -2.50 2.43 -0.04
C VAL A 124 -3.75 2.61 -0.91
N ALA A 125 -3.77 3.62 -1.77
CA ALA A 125 -4.88 3.87 -2.68
C ALA A 125 -4.86 2.86 -3.84
N GLN A 126 -3.68 2.53 -4.37
CA GLN A 126 -3.55 1.47 -5.38
C GLN A 126 -4.02 0.13 -4.84
N THR A 127 -3.61 -0.23 -3.62
CA THR A 127 -4.03 -1.47 -2.96
C THR A 127 -5.55 -1.54 -2.86
N ALA A 128 -6.21 -0.47 -2.37
CA ALA A 128 -7.66 -0.43 -2.25
C ALA A 128 -8.38 -0.57 -3.61
N LEU A 129 -7.98 0.23 -4.61
CA LEU A 129 -8.57 0.17 -5.96
C LEU A 129 -8.39 -1.21 -6.60
N GLN A 130 -7.18 -1.77 -6.52
CA GLN A 130 -6.88 -3.10 -7.05
C GLN A 130 -7.65 -4.19 -6.30
N SER A 131 -7.79 -4.11 -4.98
CA SER A 131 -8.57 -5.10 -4.20
C SER A 131 -10.03 -5.11 -4.60
N PHE A 132 -10.66 -3.94 -4.69
CA PHE A 132 -12.08 -3.84 -5.06
C PHE A 132 -12.32 -4.27 -6.51
N ARG A 133 -11.39 -3.98 -7.43
CA ARG A 133 -11.45 -4.46 -8.81
C ARG A 133 -11.26 -5.97 -8.91
N LEU A 134 -10.26 -6.52 -8.21
CA LEU A 134 -9.95 -7.96 -8.22
C LEU A 134 -11.12 -8.79 -7.71
N GLY A 135 -11.77 -8.34 -6.64
CA GLY A 135 -12.94 -9.02 -6.09
C GLY A 135 -14.27 -8.56 -6.67
N GLU A 136 -14.25 -7.79 -7.77
CA GLU A 136 -15.42 -7.34 -8.53
C GLU A 136 -16.49 -6.66 -7.67
N LEU A 137 -16.08 -5.76 -6.77
CA LEU A 137 -17.00 -5.00 -5.93
C LEU A 137 -17.93 -4.15 -6.82
N ALA A 138 -19.23 -4.46 -6.77
CA ALA A 138 -20.27 -3.71 -7.46
C ALA A 138 -20.84 -2.58 -6.59
N GLU A 139 -21.55 -1.64 -7.23
CA GLU A 139 -22.32 -0.61 -6.54
C GLU A 139 -23.43 -1.20 -5.67
N ASN A 140 -23.85 -0.45 -4.63
CA ASN A 140 -24.94 -0.81 -3.71
C ASN A 140 -24.70 -2.14 -2.95
N LYS A 141 -23.44 -2.50 -2.71
CA LYS A 141 -23.06 -3.67 -1.91
C LYS A 141 -22.69 -3.29 -0.47
N LYS A 142 -22.84 -4.25 0.45
CA LYS A 142 -22.32 -4.13 1.83
C LYS A 142 -20.86 -4.60 1.86
N VAL A 143 -19.98 -3.74 2.34
CA VAL A 143 -18.52 -3.95 2.33
C VAL A 143 -17.96 -3.89 3.75
N LEU A 144 -17.23 -4.94 4.15
CA LEU A 144 -16.43 -4.96 5.39
C LEU A 144 -14.97 -4.64 5.06
N ILE A 145 -14.35 -3.72 5.79
CA ILE A 145 -12.93 -3.39 5.67
C ILE A 145 -12.29 -3.56 7.05
N THR A 146 -11.50 -4.60 7.29
CA THR A 146 -10.83 -4.74 8.60
C THR A 146 -9.69 -3.73 8.74
N GLY A 147 -9.39 -3.30 9.97
CA GLY A 147 -8.26 -2.40 10.24
C GLY A 147 -8.42 -1.01 9.62
N GLY A 148 -9.61 -0.42 9.68
CA GLY A 148 -9.95 0.85 9.04
C GLY A 148 -9.03 2.02 9.40
N ALA A 149 -8.44 1.98 10.58
CA ALA A 149 -7.51 3.01 11.03
C ALA A 149 -6.10 2.92 10.40
N GLY A 150 -5.78 1.83 9.69
CA GLY A 150 -4.49 1.63 9.05
C GLY A 150 -4.34 2.41 7.74
N GLY A 151 -3.15 2.35 7.15
CA GLY A 151 -2.86 3.02 5.87
C GLY A 151 -3.85 2.64 4.77
N VAL A 152 -4.01 1.34 4.47
CA VAL A 152 -4.94 0.87 3.44
C VAL A 152 -6.39 1.08 3.88
N GLY A 153 -6.76 0.63 5.08
CA GLY A 153 -8.15 0.70 5.56
C GLY A 153 -8.73 2.11 5.50
N SER A 154 -7.95 3.13 5.87
CA SER A 154 -8.44 4.51 5.94
C SER A 154 -8.74 5.13 4.56
N ILE A 155 -8.01 4.69 3.53
CA ILE A 155 -8.26 5.08 2.14
C ILE A 155 -9.33 4.18 1.51
N ALA A 156 -9.33 2.89 1.84
CA ALA A 156 -10.31 1.93 1.35
C ALA A 156 -11.74 2.28 1.76
N ILE A 157 -11.96 2.80 2.98
CA ILE A 157 -13.29 3.29 3.42
C ILE A 157 -13.80 4.39 2.49
N GLN A 158 -12.95 5.39 2.21
CA GLN A 158 -13.30 6.52 1.35
C GLN A 158 -13.59 6.05 -0.08
N ILE A 159 -12.76 5.14 -0.62
CA ILE A 159 -12.93 4.60 -1.97
C ILE A 159 -14.19 3.73 -2.08
N ALA A 160 -14.44 2.84 -1.11
CA ALA A 160 -15.64 2.01 -1.10
C ALA A 160 -16.91 2.87 -1.11
N LYS A 161 -16.94 3.92 -0.28
CA LYS A 161 -18.10 4.82 -0.18
C LYS A 161 -18.27 5.70 -1.41
N ASN A 162 -17.20 6.38 -1.84
CA ASN A 162 -17.29 7.48 -2.79
C ASN A 162 -17.04 7.07 -4.24
N VAL A 163 -16.27 6.01 -4.49
CA VAL A 163 -15.94 5.54 -5.85
C VAL A 163 -16.82 4.35 -6.22
N PHE A 164 -16.83 3.31 -5.38
CA PHE A 164 -17.61 2.09 -5.61
C PHE A 164 -19.06 2.18 -5.16
N LYS A 165 -19.48 3.31 -4.56
CA LYS A 165 -20.86 3.55 -4.13
C LYS A 165 -21.44 2.40 -3.31
N ALA A 166 -20.63 1.87 -2.39
CA ALA A 166 -21.09 0.86 -1.44
C ALA A 166 -22.31 1.36 -0.66
N GLN A 167 -23.31 0.49 -0.49
CA GLN A 167 -24.51 0.80 0.27
C GLN A 167 -24.16 1.01 1.74
N THR A 168 -23.34 0.10 2.28
CA THR A 168 -22.88 0.10 3.67
C THR A 168 -21.39 -0.19 3.69
N VAL A 169 -20.63 0.62 4.42
CA VAL A 169 -19.22 0.38 4.70
C VAL A 169 -19.05 0.11 6.19
N ALA A 170 -18.68 -1.12 6.54
CA ALA A 170 -18.29 -1.48 7.89
C ALA A 170 -16.78 -1.54 8.05
N THR A 171 -16.29 -1.24 9.25
CA THR A 171 -14.87 -1.39 9.55
C THR A 171 -14.61 -1.73 11.01
N THR A 172 -13.36 -2.10 11.31
CA THR A 172 -12.89 -2.31 12.67
C THR A 172 -11.85 -1.26 13.05
N ALA A 173 -11.95 -0.71 14.25
CA ALA A 173 -10.99 0.25 14.79
C ALA A 173 -11.00 0.21 16.32
N SER A 174 -9.96 0.72 16.97
CA SER A 174 -9.97 0.88 18.43
C SER A 174 -10.89 2.03 18.84
N THR A 175 -11.40 1.99 20.08
CA THR A 175 -12.31 3.00 20.66
C THR A 175 -11.97 4.45 20.31
N LYS A 176 -10.68 4.82 20.41
CA LYS A 176 -10.21 6.20 20.17
C LYS A 176 -10.33 6.65 18.71
N LYS A 177 -10.52 5.73 17.77
CA LYS A 177 -10.50 5.96 16.33
C LYS A 177 -11.88 5.83 15.68
N LEU A 178 -12.93 5.46 16.44
CA LEU A 178 -14.27 5.17 15.91
C LEU A 178 -14.90 6.36 15.17
N GLU A 179 -14.91 7.55 15.78
CA GLU A 179 -15.49 8.75 15.17
C GLU A 179 -14.79 9.12 13.86
N ARG A 180 -13.46 9.01 13.83
CA ARG A 180 -12.69 9.28 12.61
C ARG A 180 -13.01 8.29 11.50
N MET A 181 -13.30 7.02 11.80
CA MET A 181 -13.75 6.08 10.76
C MET A 181 -15.09 6.50 10.14
N ARG A 182 -16.03 6.99 10.97
CA ARG A 182 -17.31 7.53 10.48
C ARG A 182 -17.11 8.75 9.59
N LEU A 183 -16.21 9.67 9.98
CA LEU A 183 -15.86 10.83 9.16
C LEU A 183 -15.23 10.46 7.81
N LEU A 184 -14.53 9.32 7.73
CA LEU A 184 -13.99 8.80 6.47
C LEU A 184 -15.05 8.13 5.59
N GLY A 185 -16.24 7.87 6.12
CA GLY A 185 -17.36 7.29 5.37
C GLY A 185 -17.81 5.89 5.82
N ALA A 186 -17.30 5.38 6.95
CA ALA A 186 -17.80 4.13 7.52
C ALA A 186 -19.20 4.34 8.15
N ASP A 187 -20.15 3.51 7.75
CA ASP A 187 -21.51 3.49 8.29
C ASP A 187 -21.56 2.70 9.62
N GLU A 188 -20.81 1.60 9.69
CA GLU A 188 -20.70 0.72 10.87
C GLU A 188 -19.23 0.62 11.31
N VAL A 189 -18.97 0.75 12.62
CA VAL A 189 -17.60 0.65 13.15
C VAL A 189 -17.61 -0.21 14.40
N VAL A 190 -16.99 -1.39 14.30
CA VAL A 190 -16.84 -2.31 15.44
C VAL A 190 -15.58 -1.97 16.22
N ASP A 191 -15.73 -1.81 17.53
CA ASP A 191 -14.60 -1.63 18.43
C ASP A 191 -13.98 -2.98 18.81
N TYR A 192 -12.88 -3.35 18.14
CA TYR A 192 -12.23 -4.64 18.36
C TYR A 192 -11.63 -4.79 19.77
N GLY A 193 -11.54 -3.71 20.55
CA GLY A 193 -11.12 -3.77 21.95
C GLY A 193 -12.19 -4.34 22.89
N HIS A 194 -13.45 -4.34 22.46
CA HIS A 194 -14.61 -4.73 23.27
C HIS A 194 -15.42 -5.86 22.62
N GLU A 195 -15.51 -5.85 21.30
CA GLU A 195 -16.36 -6.74 20.52
C GLU A 195 -15.54 -7.53 19.50
N ARG A 196 -16.13 -8.61 19.00
CA ARG A 196 -15.57 -9.38 17.89
C ARG A 196 -16.41 -9.12 16.66
N PHE A 197 -15.81 -8.58 15.61
CA PHE A 197 -16.57 -8.12 14.45
C PHE A 197 -17.34 -9.25 13.77
N GLU A 198 -16.84 -10.49 13.84
CA GLU A 198 -17.51 -11.67 13.28
C GLU A 198 -18.76 -12.11 14.06
N ARG A 199 -19.07 -11.45 15.18
CA ARG A 199 -20.30 -11.65 15.96
C ARG A 199 -21.30 -10.52 15.80
N GLU A 200 -20.80 -9.33 15.45
CA GLU A 200 -21.62 -8.11 15.30
C GLU A 200 -22.03 -7.86 13.85
N LEU A 201 -21.21 -8.33 12.90
CA LEU A 201 -21.40 -8.10 11.47
C LEU A 201 -21.81 -9.39 10.77
N ALA A 202 -22.86 -9.29 9.96
CA ALA A 202 -23.33 -10.39 9.13
C ALA A 202 -23.89 -9.86 7.81
N GLU A 203 -24.01 -10.77 6.85
CA GLU A 203 -24.63 -10.53 5.55
C GLU A 203 -23.94 -9.42 4.75
N TYR A 204 -22.61 -9.50 4.63
CA TYR A 204 -21.81 -8.65 3.76
C TYR A 204 -21.59 -9.32 2.39
N ASP A 205 -21.49 -8.52 1.33
CA ASP A 205 -21.21 -9.03 -0.02
C ASP A 205 -19.70 -9.15 -0.27
N PHE A 206 -18.92 -8.29 0.37
CA PHE A 206 -17.48 -8.16 0.15
C PHE A 206 -16.75 -7.91 1.47
N ALA A 207 -15.55 -8.48 1.65
CA ALA A 207 -14.61 -8.04 2.66
C ALA A 207 -13.21 -7.76 2.10
N LEU A 208 -12.61 -6.64 2.51
CA LEU A 208 -11.18 -6.35 2.39
C LEU A 208 -10.50 -6.61 3.73
N ASP A 209 -9.73 -7.69 3.80
CA ASP A 209 -8.95 -8.07 4.98
C ASP A 209 -7.57 -7.40 4.98
N CYS A 210 -7.42 -6.39 5.84
CA CYS A 210 -6.13 -5.72 6.10
C CYS A 210 -5.43 -6.24 7.36
N THR A 211 -6.05 -7.14 8.14
CA THR A 211 -5.57 -7.56 9.46
C THR A 211 -5.05 -8.99 9.51
N GLY A 212 -5.25 -9.78 8.45
CA GLY A 212 -4.90 -11.21 8.42
C GLY A 212 -5.96 -12.05 9.12
N GLU A 213 -7.22 -11.62 9.04
CA GLU A 213 -8.38 -12.23 9.68
C GLU A 213 -9.41 -12.68 8.63
N ALA A 214 -8.94 -13.13 7.46
CA ALA A 214 -9.79 -13.55 6.35
C ALA A 214 -10.79 -14.64 6.77
N ARG A 215 -10.38 -15.54 7.68
CA ARG A 215 -11.26 -16.60 8.19
C ARG A 215 -12.45 -16.05 8.98
N GLN A 216 -12.24 -15.01 9.77
CA GLN A 216 -13.30 -14.30 10.50
C GLN A 216 -14.18 -13.50 9.53
N CYS A 217 -13.59 -12.92 8.48
CA CYS A 217 -14.35 -12.28 7.41
C CYS A 217 -15.32 -13.26 6.72
N PHE A 218 -14.97 -14.54 6.57
CA PHE A 218 -15.87 -15.54 6.00
C PHE A 218 -17.14 -15.79 6.82
N GLU A 219 -17.14 -15.48 8.12
CA GLU A 219 -18.35 -15.59 8.95
C GLU A 219 -19.28 -14.38 8.75
N CYS A 220 -18.75 -13.25 8.25
CA CYS A 220 -19.50 -12.03 7.98
C CYS A 220 -20.07 -11.99 6.55
N VAL A 221 -19.39 -12.65 5.62
CA VAL A 221 -19.68 -12.57 4.17
C VAL A 221 -20.66 -13.66 3.76
N THR A 222 -21.68 -13.28 2.98
CA THR A 222 -22.69 -14.18 2.44
C THR A 222 -22.09 -15.20 1.45
N ARG A 223 -22.76 -16.34 1.29
CA ARG A 223 -22.46 -17.30 0.23
C ARG A 223 -22.49 -16.62 -1.14
N GLY A 224 -21.44 -16.83 -1.93
CA GLY A 224 -21.25 -16.19 -3.23
C GLY A 224 -20.59 -14.81 -3.17
N GLY A 225 -20.36 -14.26 -1.97
CA GLY A 225 -19.58 -13.04 -1.77
C GLY A 225 -18.08 -13.28 -1.93
N THR A 226 -17.31 -12.20 -1.75
CA THR A 226 -15.86 -12.18 -1.98
C THR A 226 -15.09 -11.67 -0.78
N VAL A 227 -13.95 -12.28 -0.47
CA VAL A 227 -12.95 -11.76 0.46
C VAL A 227 -11.63 -11.60 -0.28
N VAL A 228 -11.09 -10.38 -0.25
CA VAL A 228 -9.73 -10.09 -0.71
C VAL A 228 -8.87 -9.79 0.50
N SER A 229 -7.75 -10.50 0.66
CA SER A 229 -6.79 -10.22 1.74
C SER A 229 -5.47 -9.66 1.20
N ILE A 230 -4.88 -8.73 1.95
CA ILE A 230 -3.54 -8.18 1.73
C ILE A 230 -2.56 -8.53 2.85
N SER A 231 -3.03 -9.26 3.87
CA SER A 231 -2.30 -9.54 5.11
C SER A 231 -2.13 -11.04 5.39
N GLU A 232 -2.81 -11.89 4.64
CA GLU A 232 -2.68 -13.36 4.68
C GLU A 232 -1.40 -13.88 4.00
N THR A 233 -1.22 -15.21 4.02
CA THR A 233 -0.18 -15.84 3.19
C THR A 233 -0.62 -15.82 1.71
N PRO A 234 0.22 -15.34 0.79
CA PRO A 234 -0.08 -15.38 -0.63
C PRO A 234 -0.34 -16.79 -1.14
N THR A 235 -1.12 -16.91 -2.21
CA THR A 235 -1.26 -18.15 -2.99
C THR A 235 -0.35 -18.12 -4.21
N TRP A 236 -0.04 -19.27 -4.80
CA TRP A 236 0.69 -19.32 -6.08
C TRP A 236 0.01 -18.48 -7.15
N LYS A 237 -1.32 -18.66 -7.32
CA LYS A 237 -2.13 -17.91 -8.30
C LYS A 237 -1.98 -16.39 -8.14
N SER A 238 -1.93 -15.90 -6.89
CA SER A 238 -1.79 -14.47 -6.61
C SER A 238 -0.42 -13.88 -6.95
N LEU A 239 0.61 -14.72 -7.11
CA LEU A 239 1.98 -14.26 -7.38
C LEU A 239 2.48 -14.63 -8.78
N SER A 240 1.80 -15.55 -9.47
CA SER A 240 2.17 -15.95 -10.82
C SER A 240 0.93 -16.36 -11.63
N SER A 241 0.43 -15.43 -12.42
CA SER A 241 -0.38 -15.78 -13.60
C SER A 241 0.55 -16.17 -14.76
N ASP A 242 1.62 -15.39 -14.96
CA ASP A 242 2.62 -15.56 -16.03
C ASP A 242 4.10 -15.59 -15.52
N GLY A 243 4.31 -15.67 -14.20
CA GLY A 243 5.63 -15.90 -13.61
C GLY A 243 6.47 -14.65 -13.23
N ASN A 244 5.93 -13.43 -13.36
CA ASN A 244 6.59 -12.22 -12.85
C ASN A 244 5.55 -11.16 -12.43
N LEU A 245 5.56 -10.76 -11.15
CA LEU A 245 4.76 -9.67 -10.62
C LEU A 245 5.69 -8.52 -10.22
N GLN A 246 6.06 -7.68 -11.18
CA GLN A 246 6.95 -6.50 -11.02
C GLN A 246 8.17 -6.76 -10.11
N GLY A 247 8.95 -7.79 -10.46
CA GLY A 247 10.17 -8.14 -9.72
C GLY A 247 10.03 -9.34 -8.79
N MET A 248 8.81 -9.80 -8.54
CA MET A 248 8.56 -11.05 -7.83
C MET A 248 8.53 -12.22 -8.79
N SER A 249 9.51 -13.11 -8.67
CA SER A 249 9.53 -14.40 -9.36
C SER A 249 9.37 -15.51 -8.33
N VAL A 250 8.33 -16.33 -8.48
CA VAL A 250 8.08 -17.46 -7.57
C VAL A 250 8.39 -18.75 -8.32
N SER A 251 9.25 -19.58 -7.74
CA SER A 251 9.49 -20.94 -8.28
C SER A 251 8.31 -21.84 -7.98
N TYR A 252 8.00 -22.80 -8.86
CA TYR A 252 6.90 -23.75 -8.67
C TYR A 252 6.93 -24.42 -7.27
N PHE A 253 8.13 -24.80 -6.80
CA PHE A 253 8.30 -25.40 -5.48
C PHE A 253 7.91 -24.45 -4.34
N LEU A 254 8.30 -23.18 -4.42
CA LEU A 254 7.89 -22.17 -3.44
C LEU A 254 6.38 -21.91 -3.52
N GLY A 255 5.81 -21.91 -4.73
CA GLY A 255 4.36 -21.87 -4.95
C GLY A 255 3.60 -22.95 -4.21
N ALA A 256 4.03 -24.21 -4.35
CA ALA A 256 3.43 -25.34 -3.67
C ALA A 256 3.52 -25.20 -2.13
N ILE A 257 4.60 -24.63 -1.60
CA ILE A 257 4.72 -24.32 -0.17
C ILE A 257 3.70 -23.27 0.25
N LEU A 258 3.58 -22.18 -0.51
CA LEU A 258 2.62 -21.10 -0.24
C LEU A 258 1.16 -21.59 -0.29
N ASP A 259 0.83 -22.44 -1.26
CA ASP A 259 -0.49 -23.07 -1.36
C ASP A 259 -0.77 -24.01 -0.18
N CYS A 260 0.26 -24.72 0.32
CA CYS A 260 0.14 -25.54 1.52
C CYS A 260 -0.12 -24.67 2.77
N LEU A 261 0.61 -23.56 2.92
CA LEU A 261 0.44 -22.63 4.04
C LEU A 261 -0.93 -21.93 4.00
N SER A 262 -1.42 -21.57 2.83
CA SER A 262 -2.74 -20.96 2.61
C SER A 262 -3.89 -21.99 2.51
N SER A 263 -3.60 -23.30 2.61
CA SER A 263 -4.59 -24.36 2.44
C SER A 263 -5.75 -24.26 3.43
N SER A 264 -5.49 -23.78 4.65
CA SER A 264 -6.52 -23.68 5.69
C SER A 264 -7.55 -22.59 5.38
N VAL A 265 -7.10 -21.42 4.91
CA VAL A 265 -7.97 -20.29 4.53
C VAL A 265 -8.71 -20.59 3.22
N THR A 266 -8.01 -21.12 2.22
CA THR A 266 -8.63 -21.49 0.93
C THR A 266 -9.64 -22.63 1.07
N ARG A 267 -9.37 -23.63 1.92
CA ARG A 267 -10.34 -24.68 2.24
C ARG A 267 -11.57 -24.12 2.94
N ARG A 268 -11.39 -23.19 3.89
CA ARG A 268 -12.53 -22.55 4.58
C ARG A 268 -13.39 -21.77 3.59
N ALA A 269 -12.79 -20.98 2.71
CA ALA A 269 -13.49 -20.24 1.66
C ALA A 269 -14.35 -21.16 0.77
N ARG A 270 -13.80 -22.32 0.36
CA ARG A 270 -14.57 -23.32 -0.42
C ARG A 270 -15.73 -23.91 0.37
N GLN A 271 -15.56 -24.17 1.67
CA GLN A 271 -16.61 -24.70 2.54
C GLN A 271 -17.75 -23.70 2.76
N THR A 272 -17.43 -22.42 2.86
CA THR A 272 -18.41 -21.33 3.00
C THR A 272 -18.94 -20.83 1.65
N GLN A 273 -18.39 -21.34 0.55
CA GLN A 273 -18.75 -20.95 -0.83
C GLN A 273 -18.54 -19.46 -1.08
N ILE A 274 -17.42 -18.95 -0.60
CA ILE A 274 -16.97 -17.56 -0.72
C ILE A 274 -15.75 -17.54 -1.64
N THR A 275 -15.70 -16.57 -2.54
CA THR A 275 -14.51 -16.32 -3.36
C THR A 275 -13.42 -15.71 -2.49
N TYR A 276 -12.22 -16.30 -2.48
CA TYR A 276 -11.08 -15.79 -1.74
C TYR A 276 -9.92 -15.51 -2.69
N GLU A 277 -9.41 -14.29 -2.64
CA GLU A 277 -8.22 -13.86 -3.38
C GLU A 277 -7.23 -13.20 -2.43
N PHE A 278 -5.94 -13.38 -2.72
CA PHE A 278 -4.88 -12.62 -2.08
C PHE A 278 -4.37 -11.57 -3.07
N LEU A 279 -4.18 -10.33 -2.63
CA LEU A 279 -3.64 -9.26 -3.47
C LEU A 279 -2.24 -8.86 -2.99
N PHE A 280 -1.29 -8.86 -3.93
CA PHE A 280 -0.05 -8.11 -3.82
C PHE A 280 -0.14 -6.90 -4.77
N SER A 281 -0.15 -5.69 -4.23
CA SER A 281 -0.34 -4.47 -5.02
C SER A 281 0.83 -4.22 -5.96
N VAL A 282 0.56 -3.85 -7.20
CA VAL A 282 1.58 -3.51 -8.22
C VAL A 282 1.56 -2.03 -8.56
N ALA A 283 2.69 -1.45 -8.97
CA ALA A 283 2.79 -0.05 -9.38
C ALA A 283 2.14 0.17 -10.76
N ASP A 284 1.31 1.20 -10.91
CA ASP A 284 0.58 1.43 -12.16
C ASP A 284 0.29 2.93 -12.32
N GLY A 285 0.91 3.54 -13.33
CA GLY A 285 0.80 4.98 -13.61
C GLY A 285 -0.61 5.43 -14.01
N ALA A 286 -1.44 4.56 -14.59
CA ALA A 286 -2.82 4.89 -14.92
C ALA A 286 -3.69 4.91 -13.66
N ILE A 287 -3.48 3.96 -12.74
CA ILE A 287 -4.12 4.01 -11.41
C ILE A 287 -3.62 5.23 -10.62
N MET A 288 -2.34 5.61 -10.75
CA MET A 288 -1.82 6.83 -10.13
C MET A 288 -2.47 8.11 -10.67
N ASP A 289 -2.79 8.17 -11.98
CA ASP A 289 -3.54 9.30 -12.56
C ASP A 289 -4.96 9.38 -11.99
N GLU A 290 -5.63 8.23 -11.82
CA GLU A 290 -6.94 8.15 -11.16
C GLU A 290 -6.86 8.61 -9.70
N ILE A 291 -5.87 8.13 -8.93
CA ILE A 291 -5.64 8.54 -7.55
C ILE A 291 -5.44 10.06 -7.47
N ARG A 292 -4.69 10.65 -8.41
CA ARG A 292 -4.51 12.09 -8.49
C ARG A 292 -5.84 12.81 -8.64
N GLU A 293 -6.67 12.38 -9.58
CA GLU A 293 -7.97 13.00 -9.84
C GLU A 293 -8.92 12.89 -8.63
N LEU A 294 -8.96 11.72 -7.98
CA LEU A 294 -9.73 11.52 -6.76
C LEU A 294 -9.27 12.44 -5.62
N ALA A 295 -7.96 12.65 -5.48
CA ALA A 295 -7.39 13.54 -4.46
C ALA A 295 -7.66 15.03 -4.78
N GLU A 296 -7.54 15.45 -6.03
CA GLU A 296 -7.84 16.82 -6.47
C GLU A 296 -9.33 17.17 -6.28
N GLN A 297 -10.21 16.20 -6.51
CA GLN A 297 -11.65 16.33 -6.26
C GLN A 297 -12.04 16.18 -4.78
N ARG A 298 -11.07 15.90 -3.89
CA ARG A 298 -11.30 15.60 -2.46
C ARG A 298 -12.24 14.42 -2.20
N ILE A 299 -12.34 13.49 -3.16
CA ILE A 299 -13.05 12.22 -3.01
C ILE A 299 -12.30 11.30 -2.04
N ILE A 300 -10.97 11.36 -2.08
CA ILE A 300 -10.08 10.76 -1.09
C ILE A 300 -9.19 11.84 -0.49
N THR A 301 -8.90 11.71 0.80
CA THR A 301 -7.97 12.56 1.54
C THR A 301 -6.89 11.70 2.20
N PRO A 302 -5.62 12.12 2.14
CA PRO A 302 -4.52 11.40 2.77
C PRO A 302 -4.67 11.42 4.29
N VAL A 303 -4.37 10.28 4.92
CA VAL A 303 -4.40 10.12 6.37
C VAL A 303 -2.97 9.98 6.86
N VAL A 304 -2.34 11.11 7.21
CA VAL A 304 -0.99 11.13 7.78
C VAL A 304 -1.08 11.10 9.30
N ASP A 305 -0.38 10.15 9.90
CA ASP A 305 -0.28 10.02 11.35
C ASP A 305 0.86 10.87 11.90
N LYS A 306 2.05 10.69 11.31
CA LYS A 306 3.27 11.31 11.80
C LYS A 306 4.25 11.55 10.67
N VAL A 307 4.92 12.70 10.76
CA VAL A 307 6.00 13.10 9.87
C VAL A 307 7.30 13.07 10.66
N PHE A 308 8.34 12.45 10.09
CA PHE A 308 9.69 12.42 10.64
C PHE A 308 10.66 13.07 9.65
N PRO A 309 11.67 13.81 10.12
CA PRO A 309 12.75 14.26 9.26
C PRO A 309 13.63 13.07 8.85
N PHE A 310 14.29 13.15 7.69
CA PHE A 310 15.09 12.06 7.11
C PHE A 310 16.09 11.44 8.08
N GLU A 311 16.74 12.25 8.91
CA GLU A 311 17.75 11.81 9.89
C GLU A 311 17.17 10.89 10.98
N LYS A 312 15.84 10.81 11.10
CA LYS A 312 15.11 9.98 12.06
C LYS A 312 14.48 8.74 11.43
N ALA A 313 15.03 8.26 10.31
CA ALA A 313 14.56 7.06 9.59
C ALA A 313 14.41 5.82 10.49
N GLU A 314 15.36 5.59 11.40
CA GLU A 314 15.29 4.47 12.36
C GLU A 314 14.09 4.60 13.30
N MET A 315 13.89 5.77 13.91
CA MET A 315 12.76 6.02 14.80
C MET A 315 11.41 5.93 14.08
N ALA A 316 11.35 6.36 12.81
CA ALA A 316 10.14 6.24 12.00
C ALA A 316 9.78 4.79 11.71
N MET A 317 10.79 3.94 11.44
CA MET A 317 10.60 2.50 11.26
C MET A 317 10.16 1.82 12.56
N GLU A 318 10.80 2.12 13.68
CA GLU A 318 10.37 1.61 14.99
C GLU A 318 8.92 1.99 15.30
N TYR A 319 8.55 3.24 15.03
CA TYR A 319 7.19 3.73 15.23
C TYR A 319 6.17 2.98 14.36
N LEU A 320 6.52 2.74 13.09
CA LEU A 320 5.69 1.96 12.17
C LEU A 320 5.56 0.50 12.61
N GLU A 321 6.66 -0.13 13.00
CA GLU A 321 6.71 -1.53 13.44
C GLU A 321 5.93 -1.78 14.74
N ALA A 322 5.79 -0.76 15.59
CA ALA A 322 4.96 -0.85 16.79
C ALA A 322 3.45 -1.00 16.48
N GLY A 323 3.01 -0.76 15.24
CA GLY A 323 1.64 -1.06 14.80
C GLY A 323 0.55 -0.10 15.32
N HIS A 324 0.92 1.05 15.87
CA HIS A 324 -0.04 1.99 16.47
C HIS A 324 -0.46 3.16 15.57
N ALA A 325 0.24 3.37 14.45
CA ALA A 325 0.01 4.47 13.52
C ALA A 325 -1.45 4.54 13.02
N MET A 326 -1.99 5.74 12.91
CA MET A 326 -3.29 6.00 12.30
C MET A 326 -3.13 6.54 10.88
N GLY A 327 -3.10 5.63 9.90
CA GLY A 327 -2.81 5.96 8.50
C GLY A 327 -1.33 5.78 8.19
N LYS A 328 -0.66 6.84 7.73
CA LYS A 328 0.67 6.80 7.14
C LYS A 328 1.73 7.49 7.98
N VAL A 329 2.90 6.86 8.06
CA VAL A 329 4.14 7.46 8.58
C VAL A 329 4.93 7.97 7.39
N VAL A 330 5.31 9.25 7.40
CA VAL A 330 5.99 9.91 6.28
C VAL A 330 7.34 10.46 6.73
N MET A 331 8.35 10.25 5.89
CA MET A 331 9.68 10.83 5.99
C MET A 331 9.74 12.08 5.10
N GLN A 332 10.18 13.21 5.64
CA GLN A 332 10.43 14.43 4.88
C GLN A 332 11.94 14.58 4.65
N LEU A 333 12.35 14.72 3.39
CA LEU A 333 13.76 14.78 2.98
C LEU A 333 14.22 16.20 2.72
N VAL A 334 13.37 17.00 2.06
CA VAL A 334 13.67 18.41 1.80
C VAL A 334 12.88 19.25 2.79
N ASP A 335 13.59 19.95 3.67
CA ASP A 335 13.02 20.98 4.54
C ASP A 335 12.45 22.10 3.67
N ALA A 336 11.16 22.43 3.86
CA ALA A 336 10.54 23.60 3.24
C ALA A 336 11.25 24.92 3.63
N THR A 337 12.12 24.90 4.64
CA THR A 337 12.88 26.03 5.18
C THR A 337 14.33 26.14 4.66
N LYS A 338 14.83 25.21 3.84
CA LYS A 338 16.19 25.29 3.25
C LYS A 338 16.22 25.58 1.75
N ALA A 339 15.07 25.85 1.14
CA ALA A 339 14.98 26.41 -0.20
C ALA A 339 14.86 27.94 -0.09
N SER A 340 15.96 28.62 0.24
CA SER A 340 16.09 30.08 0.16
C SER A 340 17.50 30.45 -0.27
#